data_AF-A0A7X9A9X1-F1
#
_entry.id   AF-A0A7X9A9X1-F1
#
_cell.length_a   1.000
_cell.length_b   1.000
_cell.length_c   1.000
_cell.angle_alpha   90.00
_cell.angle_beta   90.00
_cell.angle_gamma   90.00
#
_symmetry.space_group_name_H-M   'P 1'
#
loop_
_entity.id
_entity.type
_entity.pdbx_description
1 polymer ?
#
loop_
_entity_poly.entity_id
_entity_poly.type
_entity_poly.pdbx_seq_one_letter_code
_entity_poly.pdbx_strand_id
1 'polypeptide(L)'
;MKFLCLLVLATTLPLLAEFKENPDENTIWLEDGVNISGWGEGLKFESHPEGGFTIAPGENKGYNAGRYVPANPEYPLFCGEIVGYSMLEGYRGFGFTSGGVPSGFGMVASPQTGMFAVKLVSDKPRPHLRFDLHGLVIHFKYLKQVQKPDYRIETKRMDDRLEVLVFLKEPAEDVMIRFYDSYCMPMLRLNGEDKLQLLPTDENNPVEWSAQIPYPEVKTKGTMLFKAVILGGEIKVPLWGRLDP
;
A
#
# COMPACT_ATOMS: atom_id res chain seq x y z
N MET A 1 25.36 8.54 61.25
CA MET A 1 24.56 7.53 60.52
C MET A 1 23.07 7.80 60.71
N LYS A 2 22.42 8.42 59.71
CA LYS A 2 20.97 8.30 59.48
C LYS A 2 20.76 8.39 57.97
N PHE A 3 20.55 7.23 57.35
CA PHE A 3 20.21 7.09 55.94
C PHE A 3 18.75 7.53 55.77
N LEU A 4 18.53 8.60 55.02
CA LEU A 4 17.22 9.01 54.54
C LEU A 4 17.01 8.31 53.19
N CYS A 5 16.19 7.26 53.15
CA CYS A 5 15.81 6.59 51.92
C CYS A 5 14.94 7.55 51.08
N LEU A 6 15.51 8.08 50.01
CA LEU A 6 14.73 8.66 48.91
C LEU A 6 14.04 7.51 48.18
N LEU A 7 12.76 7.31 48.47
CA LEU A 7 11.89 6.46 47.64
C LEU A 7 11.56 7.27 46.37
N VAL A 8 12.35 7.08 45.32
CA VAL A 8 11.98 7.55 43.98
C VAL A 8 10.81 6.69 43.52
N LEU A 9 9.59 7.22 43.64
CA LEU A 9 8.46 6.72 42.88
C LEU A 9 8.78 6.96 41.40
N ALA A 10 9.41 5.97 40.76
CA ALA A 10 9.35 5.82 39.33
C ALA A 10 7.90 5.43 39.00
N THR A 11 7.03 6.43 38.88
CA THR A 11 5.77 6.26 38.17
C THR A 11 6.15 5.94 36.73
N THR A 12 6.21 4.64 36.41
CA THR A 12 6.17 4.15 35.05
C THR A 12 4.79 4.54 34.53
N LEU A 13 4.66 5.76 34.01
CA LEU A 13 3.65 6.06 33.03
C LEU A 13 3.87 5.01 31.94
N PRO A 14 2.91 4.12 31.65
CA PRO A 14 2.99 3.39 30.40
C PRO A 14 3.00 4.50 29.35
N LEU A 15 4.14 4.70 28.68
CA LEU A 15 4.14 5.31 27.37
C LEU A 15 3.20 4.41 26.58
N LEU A 16 1.92 4.81 26.50
CA LEU A 16 1.00 4.24 25.54
C LEU A 16 1.67 4.52 24.22
N ALA A 17 2.28 3.48 23.69
CA ALA A 17 3.22 3.65 22.62
C ALA A 17 2.41 4.01 21.37
N GLU A 18 2.59 5.27 20.96
CA GLU A 18 1.68 5.97 20.07
C GLU A 18 1.96 5.58 18.62
N PHE A 19 0.86 5.44 17.87
CA PHE A 19 0.90 5.47 16.42
C PHE A 19 1.68 6.68 15.93
N LYS A 20 2.59 6.47 14.97
CA LYS A 20 3.55 7.49 14.56
C LYS A 20 2.87 8.50 13.64
N GLU A 21 2.45 9.63 14.18
CA GLU A 21 2.00 10.79 13.40
C GLU A 21 3.20 11.70 13.08
N ASN A 22 3.27 12.19 11.84
CA ASN A 22 4.33 13.07 11.31
C ASN A 22 5.77 12.61 11.61
N PRO A 23 6.15 11.36 11.28
CA PRO A 23 7.51 10.87 11.56
C PRO A 23 8.62 11.61 10.79
N ASP A 24 8.29 12.22 9.64
CA ASP A 24 9.20 13.02 8.81
C ASP A 24 8.39 14.00 7.93
N GLU A 25 9.08 14.89 7.20
CA GLU A 25 8.46 15.93 6.35
C GLU A 25 7.62 15.37 5.20
N ASN A 26 7.87 14.13 4.76
CA ASN A 26 7.17 13.50 3.64
C ASN A 26 6.02 12.60 4.09
N THR A 27 5.89 12.31 5.38
CA THR A 27 5.00 11.26 5.90
C THR A 27 4.09 11.81 6.98
N ILE A 28 2.77 11.76 6.79
CA ILE A 28 1.80 12.24 7.79
C ILE A 28 1.51 11.19 8.87
N TRP A 29 1.65 9.90 8.55
CA TRP A 29 1.63 8.83 9.54
C TRP A 29 2.28 7.54 9.04
N LEU A 30 2.72 6.70 9.98
CA LEU A 30 3.39 5.41 9.74
C LEU A 30 2.91 4.33 10.72
N GLU A 31 2.56 3.17 10.18
CA GLU A 31 2.43 1.89 10.90
C GLU A 31 3.52 0.95 10.37
N ASP A 32 4.52 0.64 11.19
CA ASP A 32 5.63 -0.27 10.86
C ASP A 32 5.66 -1.50 11.78
N GLY A 33 4.59 -1.71 12.53
CA GLY A 33 4.46 -2.83 13.45
C GLY A 33 5.13 -2.64 14.80
N VAL A 34 5.84 -1.53 15.02
CA VAL A 34 6.35 -1.16 16.34
C VAL A 34 5.23 -0.48 17.10
N ASN A 35 4.81 -1.07 18.22
CA ASN A 35 3.80 -0.48 19.12
C ASN A 35 2.42 -0.26 18.48
N ILE A 36 1.91 -1.29 17.82
CA ILE A 36 0.59 -1.28 17.18
C ILE A 36 -0.50 -0.93 18.20
N SER A 37 -1.33 0.05 17.87
CA SER A 37 -2.44 0.51 18.72
C SER A 37 -3.60 1.02 17.88
N GLY A 38 -4.80 1.20 18.47
CA GLY A 38 -5.93 1.95 17.88
C GLY A 38 -6.57 1.41 16.59
N TRP A 39 -6.24 0.19 16.18
CA TRP A 39 -6.99 -0.58 15.18
C TRP A 39 -8.20 -1.27 15.83
N GLY A 40 -9.33 -1.30 15.13
CA GLY A 40 -10.53 -1.99 15.61
C GLY A 40 -10.35 -3.51 15.70
N GLU A 41 -11.11 -4.15 16.61
CA GLU A 41 -10.93 -5.57 16.99
C GLU A 41 -11.42 -6.60 15.96
N GLY A 42 -12.05 -6.16 14.86
CA GLY A 42 -12.57 -7.09 13.86
C GLY A 42 -11.48 -7.86 13.10
N LEU A 43 -10.25 -7.34 13.06
CA LEU A 43 -9.04 -7.99 12.57
C LEU A 43 -7.96 -7.83 13.64
N LYS A 44 -7.01 -8.77 13.64
CA LYS A 44 -5.89 -8.79 14.57
C LYS A 44 -4.67 -8.14 13.92
N PHE A 45 -4.12 -7.11 14.52
CA PHE A 45 -2.89 -6.44 14.09
C PHE A 45 -1.79 -6.74 15.11
N GLU A 46 -0.71 -7.41 14.67
CA GLU A 46 0.36 -7.85 15.58
C GLU A 46 1.74 -7.65 14.98
N SER A 47 2.70 -7.23 15.80
CA SER A 47 4.10 -7.14 15.40
C SER A 47 4.62 -8.49 14.93
N HIS A 48 5.40 -8.50 13.85
CA HIS A 48 5.99 -9.74 13.32
C HIS A 48 7.48 -9.85 13.75
N PRO A 49 7.98 -11.03 14.15
CA PRO A 49 9.37 -11.19 14.60
C PRO A 49 10.44 -10.79 13.58
N GLU A 50 10.12 -10.89 12.29
CA GLU A 50 11.01 -10.51 11.17
C GLU A 50 10.91 -9.02 10.80
N GLY A 51 10.22 -8.21 11.62
CA GLY A 51 9.92 -6.80 11.36
C GLY A 51 8.57 -6.61 10.68
N GLY A 52 8.02 -5.40 10.76
CA GLY A 52 6.66 -5.12 10.29
C GLY A 52 5.58 -5.72 11.19
N PHE A 53 4.41 -5.99 10.61
CA PHE A 53 3.25 -6.53 11.32
C PHE A 53 2.37 -7.41 10.42
N THR A 54 1.57 -8.25 11.07
CA THR A 54 0.55 -9.06 10.41
C THR A 54 -0.84 -8.51 10.62
N ILE A 55 -1.69 -8.60 9.60
CA ILE A 55 -3.14 -8.50 9.71
C ILE A 55 -3.73 -9.91 9.53
N ALA A 56 -4.47 -10.37 10.53
CA ALA A 56 -5.10 -11.69 10.55
C ALA A 56 -6.60 -11.58 10.94
N PRO A 57 -7.40 -12.64 10.75
CA PRO A 57 -8.76 -12.68 11.29
C PRO A 57 -8.74 -12.47 12.81
N GLY A 58 -9.66 -11.62 13.32
CA GLY A 58 -9.83 -11.43 14.75
C GLY A 58 -10.51 -12.62 15.43
N GLU A 59 -10.51 -12.65 16.77
CA GLU A 59 -11.11 -13.74 17.57
C GLU A 59 -12.61 -13.91 17.29
N ASN A 60 -13.32 -12.82 17.02
CA ASN A 60 -14.73 -12.81 16.67
C ASN A 60 -15.02 -13.16 15.19
N LYS A 61 -14.01 -13.63 14.43
CA LYS A 61 -14.09 -13.90 12.98
C LYS A 61 -14.61 -12.71 12.17
N GLY A 62 -14.31 -11.49 12.62
CA GLY A 62 -14.54 -10.30 11.81
C GLY A 62 -13.74 -10.40 10.51
N TYR A 63 -14.30 -9.86 9.43
CA TYR A 63 -13.65 -9.77 8.13
C TYR A 63 -13.18 -8.34 7.82
N ASN A 64 -13.37 -7.42 8.76
CA ASN A 64 -12.93 -6.04 8.59
C ASN A 64 -12.54 -5.41 9.92
N ALA A 65 -11.65 -4.44 9.84
CA ALA A 65 -11.30 -3.55 10.93
C ALA A 65 -10.86 -2.22 10.35
N GLY A 66 -10.73 -1.21 11.18
CA GLY A 66 -10.21 0.07 10.73
C GLY A 66 -9.79 0.96 11.85
N ARG A 67 -9.33 2.15 11.46
CA ARG A 67 -8.81 3.18 12.34
C ARG A 67 -9.08 4.55 11.72
N TYR A 68 -9.30 5.56 12.57
CA TYR A 68 -9.22 6.95 12.16
C TYR A 68 -7.75 7.40 12.07
N VAL A 69 -7.28 7.71 10.87
CA VAL A 69 -5.89 8.11 10.59
C VAL A 69 -5.84 9.59 10.21
N PRO A 70 -4.76 10.34 10.51
CA PRO A 70 -4.58 11.68 9.97
C PRO A 70 -4.60 11.68 8.43
N ALA A 71 -5.20 12.70 7.82
CA ALA A 71 -5.16 12.91 6.38
C ALA A 71 -5.00 14.40 6.05
N ASN A 72 -4.26 14.66 4.98
CA ASN A 72 -4.08 15.98 4.38
C ASN A 72 -4.00 15.78 2.85
N PRO A 73 -4.73 16.56 2.03
CA PRO A 73 -4.62 16.51 0.57
C PRO A 73 -3.21 16.66 0.00
N GLU A 74 -2.30 17.32 0.73
CA GLU A 74 -0.87 17.42 0.37
C GLU A 74 -0.10 16.11 0.55
N TYR A 75 -0.69 15.13 1.24
CA TYR A 75 -0.14 13.78 1.47
C TYR A 75 -1.09 12.73 0.83
N PRO A 76 -1.26 12.74 -0.50
CA PRO A 76 -2.33 12.02 -1.16
C PRO A 76 -2.07 10.51 -1.28
N LEU A 77 -0.83 10.06 -1.12
CA LEU A 77 -0.43 8.71 -1.49
C LEU A 77 -0.38 7.79 -0.27
N PHE A 78 -1.22 6.77 -0.30
CA PHE A 78 -1.18 5.68 0.66
C PHE A 78 -0.30 4.55 0.12
N CYS A 79 0.69 4.16 0.91
CA CYS A 79 1.73 3.23 0.53
C CYS A 79 1.83 2.05 1.50
N GLY A 80 2.23 0.91 0.96
CA GLY A 80 2.57 -0.26 1.77
C GLY A 80 3.46 -1.24 1.04
N GLU A 81 4.05 -2.15 1.79
CA GLU A 81 4.86 -3.25 1.26
C GLU A 81 4.37 -4.55 1.90
N ILE A 82 3.78 -5.42 1.08
CA ILE A 82 3.39 -6.79 1.47
C ILE A 82 4.61 -7.68 1.24
N VAL A 83 5.17 -8.20 2.33
CA VAL A 83 6.36 -9.06 2.28
C VAL A 83 6.02 -10.54 2.32
N GLY A 84 4.83 -10.89 2.80
CA GLY A 84 4.37 -12.27 2.84
C GLY A 84 2.86 -12.37 3.09
N TYR A 85 2.33 -13.57 2.86
CA TYR A 85 0.96 -13.90 3.24
C TYR A 85 0.82 -15.41 3.42
N SER A 86 -0.18 -15.81 4.20
CA SER A 86 -0.64 -17.19 4.32
C SER A 86 -2.11 -17.27 3.95
N MET A 87 -2.49 -18.36 3.27
CA MET A 87 -3.86 -18.60 2.87
C MET A 87 -4.57 -19.50 3.87
N LEU A 88 -5.76 -19.09 4.27
CA LEU A 88 -6.68 -19.90 5.07
C LEU A 88 -7.72 -20.56 4.16
N GLU A 89 -8.54 -21.42 4.75
CA GLU A 89 -9.66 -22.06 4.06
C GLU A 89 -10.73 -21.03 3.67
N GLY A 90 -11.40 -21.25 2.53
CA GLY A 90 -12.53 -20.46 2.07
C GLY A 90 -12.18 -19.34 1.09
N TYR A 91 -13.05 -18.33 1.03
CA TYR A 91 -12.87 -17.15 0.19
C TYR A 91 -11.66 -16.33 0.65
N ARG A 92 -10.83 -15.92 -0.30
CA ARG A 92 -9.57 -15.21 -0.04
C ARG A 92 -9.61 -13.85 -0.69
N GLY A 93 -9.25 -12.83 0.06
CA GLY A 93 -9.12 -11.50 -0.50
C GLY A 93 -8.78 -10.49 0.57
N PHE A 94 -8.16 -9.40 0.13
CA PHE A 94 -7.99 -8.24 0.96
C PHE A 94 -8.24 -6.97 0.16
N GLY A 95 -8.57 -5.92 0.87
CA GLY A 95 -8.54 -4.58 0.34
C GLY A 95 -8.59 -3.57 1.47
N PHE A 96 -8.41 -2.31 1.12
CA PHE A 96 -8.62 -1.22 2.05
C PHE A 96 -9.40 -0.10 1.39
N THR A 97 -10.16 0.66 2.17
CA THR A 97 -10.90 1.83 1.72
C THR A 97 -10.78 2.95 2.75
N SER A 98 -10.87 4.21 2.32
CA SER A 98 -10.98 5.35 3.22
C SER A 98 -12.36 5.96 3.05
N GLY A 99 -13.04 6.28 4.16
CA GLY A 99 -14.43 6.77 4.14
C GLY A 99 -14.63 7.97 3.20
N GLY A 100 -15.32 7.74 2.08
CA GLY A 100 -15.58 8.74 1.03
C GLY A 100 -14.77 8.54 -0.26
N VAL A 101 -13.81 7.61 -0.29
CA VAL A 101 -12.99 7.32 -1.47
C VAL A 101 -13.49 6.04 -2.15
N PRO A 102 -13.97 6.11 -3.41
CA PRO A 102 -14.58 4.97 -4.09
C PRO A 102 -13.59 3.88 -4.52
N SER A 103 -12.28 4.08 -4.37
CA SER A 103 -11.28 3.13 -4.85
C SER A 103 -10.10 2.99 -3.90
N GLY A 104 -10.05 1.83 -3.27
CA GLY A 104 -8.90 1.33 -2.54
C GLY A 104 -7.86 0.63 -3.42
N PHE A 105 -7.02 -0.17 -2.78
CA PHE A 105 -6.30 -1.26 -3.44
C PHE A 105 -6.65 -2.57 -2.74
N GLY A 106 -6.68 -3.65 -3.50
CA GLY A 106 -7.00 -4.97 -3.00
C GLY A 106 -6.77 -6.02 -4.06
N MET A 107 -6.69 -7.29 -3.63
CA MET A 107 -6.55 -8.46 -4.49
C MET A 107 -7.42 -9.57 -3.93
N VAL A 108 -8.09 -10.30 -4.82
CA VAL A 108 -9.00 -11.40 -4.48
C VAL A 108 -8.47 -12.71 -5.07
N ALA A 109 -8.64 -13.79 -4.32
CA ALA A 109 -8.27 -15.18 -4.59
C ALA A 109 -6.77 -15.49 -4.75
N SER A 110 -5.97 -14.57 -5.29
CA SER A 110 -4.53 -14.76 -5.54
C SER A 110 -3.72 -13.54 -5.09
N PRO A 111 -3.64 -13.24 -3.78
CA PRO A 111 -2.84 -12.11 -3.29
C PRO A 111 -1.38 -12.22 -3.73
N GLN A 112 -0.73 -11.08 -3.92
CA GLN A 112 0.67 -10.99 -4.33
C GLN A 112 1.45 -10.15 -3.33
N THR A 113 2.74 -10.46 -3.18
CA THR A 113 3.69 -9.60 -2.47
C THR A 113 4.12 -8.42 -3.35
N GLY A 114 4.70 -7.40 -2.71
CA GLY A 114 5.21 -6.22 -3.39
C GLY A 114 4.82 -4.91 -2.72
N MET A 115 5.34 -3.84 -3.28
CA MET A 115 5.04 -2.47 -2.89
C MET A 115 3.84 -1.94 -3.66
N PHE A 116 3.05 -1.08 -3.03
CA PHE A 116 2.05 -0.28 -3.72
C PHE A 116 2.08 1.16 -3.22
N ALA A 117 1.69 2.08 -4.09
CA ALA A 117 1.40 3.46 -3.77
C ALA A 117 0.16 3.87 -4.56
N VAL A 118 -0.93 4.19 -3.86
CA VAL A 118 -2.20 4.55 -4.49
C VAL A 118 -2.74 5.83 -3.90
N LYS A 119 -3.42 6.64 -4.73
CA LYS A 119 -4.11 7.84 -4.27
C LYS A 119 -5.25 7.45 -3.33
N LEU A 120 -5.23 8.02 -2.15
CA LEU A 120 -6.25 7.88 -1.11
C LEU A 120 -6.49 9.25 -0.46
N VAL A 121 -7.08 10.16 -1.25
CA VAL A 121 -7.32 11.55 -0.84
C VAL A 121 -8.62 11.66 -0.06
N SER A 122 -8.59 12.34 1.08
CA SER A 122 -9.79 12.69 1.85
C SER A 122 -9.78 14.17 2.17
N ASP A 123 -10.97 14.77 2.12
CA ASP A 123 -11.27 16.13 2.59
C ASP A 123 -11.45 16.17 4.12
N LYS A 124 -11.65 15.02 4.77
CA LYS A 124 -11.74 14.90 6.22
C LYS A 124 -10.33 14.86 6.82
N PRO A 125 -10.07 15.57 7.93
CA PRO A 125 -8.75 15.56 8.57
C PRO A 125 -8.42 14.21 9.21
N ARG A 126 -9.44 13.43 9.58
CA ARG A 126 -9.28 12.08 10.13
C ARG A 126 -10.32 11.12 9.55
N PRO A 127 -10.14 10.62 8.31
CA PRO A 127 -11.05 9.64 7.74
C PRO A 127 -10.86 8.26 8.38
N HIS A 128 -11.89 7.42 8.30
CA HIS A 128 -11.81 6.04 8.72
C HIS A 128 -11.16 5.21 7.61
N LEU A 129 -9.95 4.71 7.84
CA LEU A 129 -9.25 3.72 7.01
C LEU A 129 -9.72 2.33 7.42
N ARG A 130 -10.48 1.67 6.55
CA ARG A 130 -11.00 0.32 6.73
C ARG A 130 -10.17 -0.67 5.93
N PHE A 131 -9.81 -1.79 6.54
CA PHE A 131 -9.32 -3.00 5.90
C PHE A 131 -10.42 -4.05 5.87
N ASP A 132 -10.57 -4.70 4.74
CA ASP A 132 -11.36 -5.92 4.57
C ASP A 132 -10.38 -7.06 4.29
N LEU A 133 -10.51 -8.16 5.03
CA LEU A 133 -9.64 -9.33 4.97
C LEU A 133 -10.46 -10.60 5.11
N HIS A 134 -10.36 -11.48 4.12
CA HIS A 134 -11.00 -12.78 4.10
C HIS A 134 -9.97 -13.87 3.80
N GLY A 135 -9.99 -14.95 4.58
CA GLY A 135 -9.24 -16.17 4.27
C GLY A 135 -7.72 -15.98 4.12
N LEU A 136 -7.15 -14.95 4.76
CA LEU A 136 -5.74 -14.57 4.62
C LEU A 136 -5.16 -14.13 5.96
N VAL A 137 -3.86 -14.32 6.11
CA VAL A 137 -2.99 -13.58 7.03
C VAL A 137 -1.97 -12.86 6.18
N ILE A 138 -1.87 -11.54 6.29
CA ILE A 138 -0.97 -10.72 5.46
C ILE A 138 0.10 -10.11 6.33
N HIS A 139 1.36 -10.22 5.91
CA HIS A 139 2.50 -9.59 6.56
C HIS A 139 2.90 -8.34 5.78
N PHE A 140 2.69 -7.19 6.40
CA PHE A 140 3.15 -5.89 5.93
C PHE A 140 4.46 -5.53 6.60
N LYS A 141 5.39 -4.98 5.83
CA LYS A 141 6.56 -4.30 6.41
C LYS A 141 6.20 -2.93 6.96
N TYR A 142 5.34 -2.21 6.25
CA TYR A 142 4.79 -0.94 6.70
C TYR A 142 3.49 -0.60 5.95
N LEU A 143 2.73 0.31 6.53
CA LEU A 143 1.70 1.14 5.89
C LEU A 143 1.98 2.60 6.25
N LYS A 144 1.89 3.50 5.27
CA LYS A 144 2.11 4.94 5.50
C LYS A 144 1.33 5.79 4.54
N GLN A 145 1.12 7.05 4.90
CA GLN A 145 0.58 8.07 4.01
C GLN A 145 1.60 9.18 3.80
N VAL A 146 1.91 9.50 2.54
CA VAL A 146 3.03 10.35 2.16
C VAL A 146 2.67 11.37 1.08
N GLN A 147 3.49 12.40 0.96
CA GLN A 147 3.42 13.39 -0.11
C GLN A 147 3.95 12.83 -1.44
N LYS A 148 5.17 12.29 -1.43
CA LYS A 148 5.85 11.76 -2.62
C LYS A 148 6.59 10.46 -2.28
N PRO A 149 6.06 9.29 -2.68
CA PRO A 149 6.79 8.04 -2.49
C PRO A 149 7.86 7.85 -3.57
N ASP A 150 8.94 7.21 -3.15
CA ASP A 150 10.11 6.81 -3.94
C ASP A 150 9.75 5.96 -5.15
N TYR A 151 8.94 4.92 -4.94
CA TYR A 151 8.49 4.01 -5.99
C TYR A 151 6.97 4.09 -6.12
N ARG A 152 6.48 4.37 -7.32
CA ARG A 152 5.04 4.37 -7.61
C ARG A 152 4.75 4.23 -9.10
N ILE A 153 3.55 3.76 -9.39
CA ILE A 153 2.97 3.77 -10.72
C ILE A 153 1.81 4.74 -10.68
N GLU A 154 1.80 5.71 -11.59
CA GLU A 154 0.69 6.62 -11.79
C GLU A 154 0.04 6.35 -13.15
N THR A 155 -1.27 6.51 -13.20
CA THR A 155 -2.03 6.46 -14.44
C THR A 155 -2.81 7.74 -14.62
N LYS A 156 -2.90 8.22 -15.85
CA LYS A 156 -3.61 9.44 -16.20
C LYS A 156 -4.37 9.25 -17.49
N ARG A 157 -5.67 9.51 -17.46
CA ARG A 157 -6.47 9.60 -18.67
C ARG A 157 -6.18 10.92 -19.39
N MET A 158 -5.86 10.83 -20.67
CA MET A 158 -5.63 11.96 -21.58
C MET A 158 -6.54 11.79 -22.78
N ASP A 159 -7.76 12.33 -22.72
CA ASP A 159 -8.79 12.16 -23.75
C ASP A 159 -9.05 10.67 -24.11
N ASP A 160 -8.56 10.25 -25.29
CA ASP A 160 -8.65 8.90 -25.86
C ASP A 160 -7.43 8.02 -25.52
N ARG A 161 -6.52 8.50 -24.66
CA ARG A 161 -5.30 7.81 -24.27
C ARG A 161 -5.21 7.58 -22.77
N LEU A 162 -4.45 6.56 -22.42
CA LEU A 162 -3.98 6.29 -21.08
C LEU A 162 -2.47 6.52 -21.05
N GLU A 163 -2.03 7.45 -20.22
CA GLU A 163 -0.63 7.65 -19.86
C GLU A 163 -0.32 6.84 -18.60
N VAL A 164 0.80 6.11 -18.64
CA VAL A 164 1.33 5.33 -17.51
C VAL A 164 2.71 5.87 -17.19
N LEU A 165 2.92 6.25 -15.94
CA LEU A 165 4.18 6.77 -15.41
C LEU A 165 4.69 5.82 -14.31
N VAL A 166 5.97 5.49 -14.34
CA VAL A 166 6.64 4.74 -13.27
C VAL A 166 7.77 5.59 -12.74
N PHE A 167 7.74 5.84 -11.44
CA PHE A 167 8.79 6.56 -10.73
C PHE A 167 9.56 5.57 -9.86
N LEU A 168 10.88 5.68 -9.91
CA LEU A 168 11.83 4.87 -9.18
C LEU A 168 12.77 5.78 -8.37
N LYS A 169 13.29 5.25 -7.27
CA LYS A 169 14.30 5.96 -6.47
C LYS A 169 15.67 5.95 -7.15
N GLU A 170 16.04 4.83 -7.75
CA GLU A 170 17.31 4.64 -8.46
C GLU A 170 17.07 4.37 -9.95
N PRO A 171 18.05 4.69 -10.81
CA PRO A 171 18.03 4.33 -12.22
C PRO A 171 17.77 2.84 -12.46
N ALA A 172 16.98 2.54 -13.50
CA ALA A 172 16.79 1.20 -14.02
C ALA A 172 17.36 1.07 -15.44
N GLU A 173 17.58 -0.17 -15.88
CA GLU A 173 17.98 -0.47 -17.26
C GLU A 173 16.76 -0.60 -18.17
N ASP A 174 15.67 -1.17 -17.65
CA ASP A 174 14.44 -1.40 -18.41
C ASP A 174 13.22 -1.44 -17.49
N VAL A 175 12.09 -0.92 -17.98
CA VAL A 175 10.82 -0.92 -17.25
C VAL A 175 9.68 -1.28 -18.19
N MET A 176 8.96 -2.35 -17.83
CA MET A 176 7.73 -2.74 -18.51
C MET A 176 6.59 -2.95 -17.52
N ILE A 177 5.36 -2.85 -18.02
CA ILE A 177 4.14 -3.04 -17.25
C ILE A 177 3.42 -4.28 -17.73
N ARG A 178 2.89 -5.06 -16.78
CA ARG A 178 1.87 -6.10 -17.01
C ARG A 178 0.56 -5.71 -16.35
N PHE A 179 -0.53 -6.19 -16.91
CA PHE A 179 -1.89 -5.83 -16.52
C PHE A 179 -2.61 -7.00 -15.87
N TYR A 180 -3.36 -6.73 -14.81
CA TYR A 180 -4.09 -7.75 -14.06
C TYR A 180 -5.48 -7.25 -13.65
N ASP A 181 -6.45 -8.15 -13.58
CA ASP A 181 -7.71 -7.89 -12.86
C ASP A 181 -7.50 -8.22 -11.38
N SER A 182 -7.83 -7.30 -10.47
CA SER A 182 -7.69 -7.55 -9.03
C SER A 182 -8.53 -8.73 -8.53
N TYR A 183 -9.52 -9.19 -9.31
CA TYR A 183 -10.28 -10.40 -9.03
C TYR A 183 -9.64 -11.64 -9.66
N CYS A 184 -9.13 -12.54 -8.82
CA CYS A 184 -8.38 -13.76 -9.20
C CYS A 184 -7.01 -13.53 -9.86
N MET A 185 -6.59 -12.27 -10.07
CA MET A 185 -5.32 -11.92 -10.71
C MET A 185 -5.07 -12.56 -12.10
N PRO A 186 -6.08 -12.73 -12.99
CA PRO A 186 -5.80 -13.10 -14.36
C PRO A 186 -5.03 -11.97 -15.06
N MET A 187 -4.06 -12.34 -15.89
CA MET A 187 -3.37 -11.39 -16.75
C MET A 187 -4.34 -10.86 -17.82
N LEU A 188 -4.37 -9.54 -17.98
CA LEU A 188 -5.19 -8.85 -18.97
C LEU A 188 -4.37 -8.54 -20.22
N ARG A 189 -5.07 -8.31 -21.33
CA ARG A 189 -4.50 -7.74 -22.55
C ARG A 189 -5.13 -6.38 -22.81
N LEU A 190 -4.30 -5.35 -22.95
CA LEU A 190 -4.76 -4.01 -23.32
C LEU A 190 -4.38 -3.79 -24.79
N ASN A 191 -5.36 -3.45 -25.63
CA ASN A 191 -5.17 -3.22 -27.06
C ASN A 191 -4.48 -4.40 -27.80
N GLY A 192 -4.75 -5.64 -27.36
CA GLY A 192 -4.17 -6.86 -27.93
C GLY A 192 -2.85 -7.32 -27.28
N GLU A 193 -2.18 -6.44 -26.52
CA GLU A 193 -0.87 -6.70 -25.91
C GLU A 193 -0.99 -7.11 -24.43
N ASP A 194 -0.15 -8.04 -23.98
CA ASP A 194 -0.09 -8.47 -22.57
C ASP A 194 0.94 -7.67 -21.74
N LYS A 195 1.63 -6.74 -22.38
CA LYS A 195 2.64 -5.88 -21.79
C LYS A 195 2.68 -4.50 -22.42
N LEU A 196 3.20 -3.54 -21.68
CA LEU A 196 3.55 -2.21 -22.17
C LEU A 196 5.00 -1.91 -21.82
N GLN A 197 5.81 -1.67 -22.84
CA GLN A 197 7.18 -1.21 -22.70
C GLN A 197 7.19 0.29 -22.40
N LEU A 198 7.92 0.72 -21.38
CA LEU A 198 8.09 2.14 -21.08
C LEU A 198 9.44 2.62 -21.59
N LEU A 199 9.52 3.93 -21.83
CA LEU A 199 10.74 4.63 -22.19
C LEU A 199 11.12 5.59 -21.05
N PRO A 200 12.42 5.79 -20.78
CA PRO A 200 12.83 6.77 -19.80
C PRO A 200 12.46 8.17 -20.29
N THR A 201 12.08 9.03 -19.36
CA THR A 201 11.80 10.45 -19.65
C THR A 201 13.09 11.27 -19.74
N ASP A 202 14.16 10.81 -19.09
CA ASP A 202 15.54 11.30 -19.21
C ASP A 202 16.51 10.11 -19.29
N GLU A 203 17.16 9.96 -20.45
CA GLU A 203 18.13 8.90 -20.72
C GLU A 203 19.40 8.99 -19.82
N ASN A 204 19.73 10.17 -19.32
CA ASN A 204 20.90 10.35 -18.46
C ASN A 204 20.63 9.98 -17.00
N ASN A 205 19.34 9.96 -16.61
CA ASN A 205 18.90 9.62 -15.27
C ASN A 205 17.55 8.89 -15.33
N PRO A 206 17.54 7.60 -15.69
CA PRO A 206 16.31 6.86 -15.98
C PRO A 206 15.58 6.40 -14.71
N VAL A 207 15.11 7.37 -13.93
CA VAL A 207 14.31 7.19 -12.70
C VAL A 207 12.82 7.41 -12.92
N GLU A 208 12.44 8.03 -14.04
CA GLU A 208 11.06 8.25 -14.43
C GLU A 208 10.84 7.72 -15.84
N TRP A 209 9.83 6.86 -15.97
CA TRP A 209 9.53 6.11 -17.18
C TRP A 209 8.09 6.34 -17.59
N SER A 210 7.83 6.47 -18.88
CA SER A 210 6.49 6.74 -19.38
C SER A 210 6.15 5.95 -20.63
N ALA A 211 4.85 5.73 -20.81
CA ALA A 211 4.29 5.29 -22.08
C ALA A 211 2.84 5.77 -22.20
N GLN A 212 2.39 5.95 -23.44
CA GLN A 212 1.00 6.27 -23.74
C GLN A 212 0.42 5.21 -24.67
N ILE A 213 -0.78 4.74 -24.36
CA ILE A 213 -1.55 3.79 -25.17
C ILE A 213 -2.96 4.33 -25.41
N PRO A 214 -3.67 3.87 -26.46
CA PRO A 214 -5.10 4.10 -26.57
C PRO A 214 -5.82 3.65 -25.28
N TYR A 215 -6.80 4.42 -24.84
CA TYR A 215 -7.51 4.15 -23.60
C TYR A 215 -8.19 2.76 -23.69
N PRO A 216 -7.89 1.84 -22.76
CA PRO A 216 -8.32 0.45 -22.90
C PRO A 216 -9.83 0.29 -22.65
N GLU A 217 -10.53 -0.36 -23.58
CA GLU A 217 -11.90 -0.83 -23.37
C GLU A 217 -11.89 -2.27 -22.81
N VAL A 218 -11.44 -2.44 -21.57
CA VAL A 218 -11.36 -3.77 -20.93
C VAL A 218 -12.35 -3.87 -19.77
N LYS A 219 -13.21 -4.89 -19.83
CA LYS A 219 -14.12 -5.22 -18.74
C LYS A 219 -13.37 -6.02 -17.67
N THR A 220 -13.27 -5.45 -16.47
CA THR A 220 -12.72 -6.12 -15.28
C THR A 220 -13.85 -6.46 -14.31
N LYS A 221 -13.68 -7.54 -13.53
CA LYS A 221 -14.52 -7.87 -12.38
C LYS A 221 -14.15 -7.03 -11.16
N GLY A 222 -12.85 -6.83 -10.95
CA GLY A 222 -12.29 -5.94 -9.94
C GLY A 222 -11.74 -4.64 -10.55
N THR A 223 -10.68 -4.13 -9.95
CA THR A 223 -9.92 -2.98 -10.44
C THR A 223 -8.77 -3.46 -11.33
N MET A 224 -8.48 -2.73 -12.40
CA MET A 224 -7.28 -3.00 -13.20
C MET A 224 -6.03 -2.62 -12.43
N LEU A 225 -5.14 -3.60 -12.22
CA LEU A 225 -3.85 -3.45 -11.55
C LEU A 225 -2.72 -3.47 -12.56
N PHE A 226 -1.69 -2.69 -12.25
CA PHE A 226 -0.47 -2.52 -13.03
C PHE A 226 0.67 -3.11 -12.22
N LYS A 227 1.43 -4.03 -12.80
CA LYS A 227 2.65 -4.59 -12.20
C LYS A 227 3.85 -4.16 -13.02
N ALA A 228 4.75 -3.38 -12.42
CA ALA A 228 6.03 -3.09 -13.07
C ALA A 228 6.97 -4.30 -12.95
N VAL A 229 7.61 -4.64 -14.07
CA VAL A 229 8.77 -5.52 -14.15
C VAL A 229 9.94 -4.61 -14.49
N ILE A 230 10.89 -4.54 -13.57
CA ILE A 230 12.01 -3.60 -13.60
C ILE A 230 13.30 -4.43 -13.71
N LEU A 231 14.14 -4.11 -14.68
CA LEU A 231 15.47 -4.69 -14.84
C LEU A 231 16.51 -3.66 -14.39
N GLY A 232 17.52 -4.11 -13.65
CA GLY A 232 18.48 -3.23 -12.99
C GLY A 232 17.91 -2.57 -11.73
N GLY A 233 18.69 -1.68 -11.13
CA GLY A 233 18.32 -0.95 -9.90
C GLY A 233 18.32 -1.80 -8.61
N GLU A 234 17.94 -1.14 -7.51
CA GLU A 234 17.97 -1.75 -6.17
C GLU A 234 16.65 -2.40 -5.75
N ILE A 235 15.52 -2.06 -6.38
CA ILE A 235 14.22 -2.63 -6.03
C ILE A 235 14.22 -4.16 -6.23
N LYS A 236 13.86 -4.91 -5.18
CA LYS A 236 13.84 -6.39 -5.19
C LYS A 236 12.44 -6.99 -5.11
N VAL A 237 11.42 -6.16 -5.04
CA VAL A 237 10.03 -6.58 -4.88
C VAL A 237 9.18 -6.02 -6.01
N PRO A 238 8.09 -6.70 -6.41
CA PRO A 238 7.19 -6.16 -7.42
C PRO A 238 6.62 -4.80 -7.00
N LEU A 239 6.51 -3.88 -7.95
CA LEU A 239 5.82 -2.60 -7.76
C LEU A 239 4.44 -2.68 -8.40
N TRP A 240 3.42 -2.35 -7.61
CA TRP A 240 2.02 -2.37 -7.99
C TRP A 240 1.41 -0.98 -8.01
N GLY A 241 0.55 -0.76 -8.99
CA GLY A 241 -0.35 0.38 -9.09
C GLY A 241 -1.72 -0.07 -9.56
N ARG A 242 -2.60 0.91 -9.77
CA ARG A 242 -3.96 0.67 -10.28
C ARG A 242 -4.32 1.73 -11.31
N LEU A 243 -5.33 1.41 -12.12
CA LEU A 243 -6.00 2.42 -12.93
C LEU A 243 -6.69 3.42 -11.98
N ASP A 244 -6.31 4.69 -12.08
CA ASP A 244 -7.03 5.78 -11.45
C ASP A 244 -8.32 6.05 -12.27
N PRO A 245 -9.45 6.34 -11.60
CA PRO A 245 -10.73 6.59 -12.26
C PRO A 245 -10.75 7.85 -13.14
#